data_AF-A0A3S9WQE2-F1
#
_entry.id   AF-A0A3S9WQE2-F1
#
_cell.length_a   1.000
_cell.length_b   1.000
_cell.length_c   1.000
_cell.angle_alpha   90.00
_cell.angle_beta   90.00
_cell.angle_gamma   90.00
#
_symmetry.space_group_name_H-M   'P 1'
#
loop_
_entity.id
_entity.type
_entity.pdbx_description
1 polymer ?
#
loop_
_entity_poly.entity_id
_entity_poly.type
_entity_poly.pdbx_seq_one_letter_code
_entity_poly.pdbx_strand_id
1 'polypeptide(L)'
;MPRSDWTPHRRDDGELLGWIHPEGEGWVAVDVLGRPASVPTEWLDAEAALEEHGIAWLADPWMLEGEALSDGEADRPLRVRILEVTPDEDGSPGRIVVKIDDFGDMTRPAAAQFVLAWPIPDRLRPPRADDPDPRTIAG
;
A
#
# COMPACT_ATOMS: atom_id res chain seq x y z
N MET A 1 15.02 -7.45 -7.81
CA MET A 1 13.88 -8.30 -7.38
C MET A 1 13.72 -8.12 -5.90
N PRO A 2 12.49 -8.17 -5.34
CA PRO A 2 12.35 -8.44 -3.92
C PRO A 2 13.08 -9.71 -3.55
N ARG A 3 13.32 -9.87 -2.24
CA ARG A 3 14.16 -10.90 -1.62
C ARG A 3 14.23 -12.16 -2.47
N SER A 4 15.43 -12.65 -2.77
CA SER A 4 15.70 -13.63 -3.84
C SER A 4 14.94 -14.97 -3.71
N ASP A 5 14.33 -15.23 -2.57
CA ASP A 5 13.45 -16.36 -2.26
C ASP A 5 11.96 -16.12 -2.58
N TRP A 6 11.58 -14.92 -3.01
CA TRP A 6 10.21 -14.54 -3.33
C TRP A 6 9.95 -14.66 -4.84
N THR A 7 8.98 -15.49 -5.20
CA THR A 7 8.60 -15.70 -6.60
C THR A 7 7.49 -14.72 -6.99
N PRO A 8 7.68 -13.83 -7.99
CA PRO A 8 6.63 -12.89 -8.41
C PRO A 8 5.47 -13.62 -9.09
N HIS A 9 4.25 -13.38 -8.63
CA HIS A 9 3.03 -13.86 -9.30
C HIS A 9 2.41 -12.74 -10.14
N ARG A 10 2.15 -13.03 -11.41
CA ARG A 10 1.56 -12.09 -12.35
C ARG A 10 0.33 -12.70 -12.98
N ARG A 11 -0.69 -11.88 -13.17
CA ARG A 11 -1.87 -12.24 -13.96
C ARG A 11 -1.50 -12.43 -15.44
N ASP A 12 -2.40 -13.04 -16.20
CA ASP A 12 -2.27 -13.28 -17.65
C ASP A 12 -1.92 -12.03 -18.48
N ASP A 13 -2.33 -10.85 -18.05
CA ASP A 13 -2.03 -9.56 -18.71
C ASP A 13 -0.68 -8.95 -18.30
N GLY A 14 0.08 -9.63 -17.43
CA GLY A 14 1.38 -9.21 -16.92
C GLY A 14 1.32 -8.33 -15.68
N GLU A 15 0.12 -7.98 -15.18
CA GLU A 15 -0.04 -7.22 -13.93
C GLU A 15 0.53 -8.01 -12.76
N LEU A 16 1.42 -7.38 -11.97
CA LEU A 16 1.99 -7.99 -10.77
C LEU A 16 0.98 -7.94 -9.63
N LEU A 17 0.59 -9.11 -9.11
CA LEU A 17 -0.38 -9.22 -8.01
C LEU A 17 0.29 -9.34 -6.64
N GLY A 18 1.53 -9.81 -6.61
CA GLY A 18 2.28 -10.00 -5.38
C GLY A 18 3.42 -11.01 -5.55
N TRP A 19 3.77 -11.67 -4.45
CA TRP A 19 4.80 -12.70 -4.41
C TRP A 19 4.33 -13.91 -3.62
N ILE A 20 4.91 -15.06 -3.95
CA ILE A 20 4.78 -16.29 -3.17
C ILE A 20 6.15 -16.60 -2.61
N HIS A 21 6.25 -16.77 -1.29
CA HIS A 21 7.51 -17.14 -0.64
C HIS A 21 7.32 -18.38 0.25
N PRO A 22 8.40 -19.16 0.46
CA PRO A 22 8.33 -20.32 1.34
C PRO A 22 8.18 -19.89 2.79
N GLU A 23 7.31 -20.56 3.54
CA GLU A 23 7.09 -20.37 4.98
C GLU A 23 6.84 -21.74 5.63
N GLY A 24 7.80 -22.23 6.42
CA GLY A 24 7.74 -23.56 7.00
C GLY A 24 7.74 -24.66 5.92
N GLU A 25 6.70 -25.51 5.93
CA GLU A 25 6.50 -26.58 4.94
C GLU A 25 5.60 -26.14 3.76
N GLY A 26 5.07 -24.91 3.79
CA GLY A 26 4.14 -24.40 2.78
C GLY A 26 4.61 -23.09 2.16
N TRP A 27 3.65 -22.39 1.56
CA TRP A 27 3.85 -21.14 0.84
C TRP A 27 2.88 -20.08 1.32
N VAL A 28 3.35 -18.85 1.44
CA VAL A 28 2.52 -17.69 1.75
C VAL A 28 2.50 -16.76 0.55
N ALA A 29 1.30 -16.43 0.10
CA ALA A 29 1.08 -15.30 -0.78
C ALA A 29 1.18 -13.98 -0.01
N VAL A 30 1.91 -13.03 -0.59
CA VAL A 30 2.18 -11.69 -0.06
C VAL A 30 1.76 -10.67 -1.10
N ASP A 31 0.93 -9.71 -0.70
CA ASP A 31 0.44 -8.64 -1.56
C ASP A 31 1.55 -7.64 -1.95
N VAL A 32 1.25 -6.75 -2.89
CA VAL A 32 2.23 -5.76 -3.37
C VAL A 32 2.74 -4.79 -2.29
N LEU A 33 2.02 -4.64 -1.18
CA LEU A 33 2.42 -3.81 -0.03
C LEU A 33 3.23 -4.59 1.02
N GLY A 34 3.51 -5.87 0.77
CA GLY A 34 4.32 -6.72 1.64
C GLY A 34 3.54 -7.34 2.80
N ARG A 35 2.20 -7.40 2.72
CA ARG A 35 1.35 -8.05 3.73
C ARG A 35 0.98 -9.48 3.32
N PRO A 36 0.86 -10.44 4.26
CA PRO A 36 0.31 -11.75 3.95
C PRO A 36 -1.13 -11.63 3.40
N ALA A 37 -1.34 -12.19 2.22
CA ALA A 37 -2.65 -12.35 1.58
C ALA A 37 -3.25 -13.74 1.81
N SER A 38 -2.48 -14.65 2.42
CA SER A 38 -2.90 -16.01 2.78
C SER A 38 -2.19 -16.48 4.05
N VAL A 39 -2.70 -17.55 4.64
CA VAL A 39 -1.96 -18.39 5.59
C VAL A 39 -1.03 -19.34 4.81
N PRO A 40 -0.01 -19.96 5.45
CA PRO A 40 0.80 -20.98 4.78
C PRO A 40 -0.09 -22.08 4.18
N THR A 41 0.06 -22.31 2.87
CA THR A 41 -0.79 -23.18 2.07
C THR A 41 0.01 -23.83 0.93
N GLU A 42 -0.65 -24.64 0.10
CA GLU A 42 -0.06 -25.18 -1.12
C GLU A 42 0.16 -24.09 -2.18
N TRP A 43 1.14 -24.30 -3.07
CA TRP A 43 1.51 -23.32 -4.10
C TRP A 43 0.32 -22.78 -4.91
N LEU A 44 -0.51 -23.69 -5.44
CA LEU A 44 -1.66 -23.33 -6.30
C LEU A 44 -2.72 -22.53 -5.52
N ASP A 45 -2.87 -22.79 -4.22
CA ASP A 45 -3.80 -22.05 -3.38
C ASP A 45 -3.28 -20.64 -3.07
N ALA A 46 -1.95 -20.48 -2.94
CA ALA A 46 -1.32 -19.17 -2.80
C ALA A 46 -1.45 -18.32 -4.08
N GLU A 47 -1.30 -18.94 -5.27
CA GLU A 47 -1.58 -18.28 -6.56
C GLU A 47 -3.04 -17.83 -6.63
N ALA A 48 -3.98 -18.73 -6.33
CA ALA A 48 -5.41 -18.42 -6.33
C ALA A 48 -5.76 -17.30 -5.35
N ALA A 49 -5.13 -17.26 -4.17
CA ALA A 49 -5.32 -16.18 -3.21
C ALA A 49 -4.88 -14.82 -3.76
N LEU A 50 -3.77 -14.75 -4.52
CA LEU A 50 -3.35 -13.50 -5.16
C LEU A 50 -4.27 -13.08 -6.31
N GLU A 51 -4.76 -14.03 -7.11
CA GLU A 51 -5.73 -13.76 -8.17
C GLU A 51 -7.06 -13.23 -7.62
N GLU A 52 -7.58 -13.84 -6.55
CA GLU A 52 -8.80 -13.38 -5.88
C GLU A 52 -8.60 -12.02 -5.19
N HIS A 53 -7.44 -11.82 -4.55
CA HIS A 53 -7.12 -10.58 -3.85
C HIS A 53 -6.93 -9.41 -4.82
N GLY A 54 -6.23 -9.63 -5.93
CA GLY A 54 -5.90 -8.63 -6.92
C GLY A 54 -5.18 -7.40 -6.34
N ILE A 55 -5.19 -6.29 -7.08
CA ILE A 55 -4.61 -5.00 -6.64
C ILE A 55 -5.56 -3.81 -6.78
N ALA A 56 -6.82 -4.04 -7.15
CA ALA A 56 -7.80 -2.97 -7.38
C ALA A 56 -8.00 -2.08 -6.14
N TRP A 57 -7.86 -2.67 -4.95
CA TRP A 57 -7.96 -1.99 -3.65
C TRP A 57 -6.85 -0.94 -3.40
N LEU A 58 -5.74 -0.95 -4.16
CA LEU A 58 -4.74 0.13 -4.08
C LEU A 58 -5.34 1.48 -4.47
N ALA A 59 -6.33 1.46 -5.37
CA ALA A 59 -7.04 2.65 -5.80
C ALA A 59 -8.03 3.15 -4.75
N ASP A 60 -8.33 2.39 -3.69
CA ASP A 60 -9.22 2.84 -2.63
C ASP A 60 -8.61 4.02 -1.85
N PRO A 61 -9.41 4.75 -1.06
CA PRO A 61 -8.90 5.79 -0.18
C PRO A 61 -8.04 5.20 0.95
N TRP A 62 -7.03 5.94 1.38
CA TRP A 62 -6.16 5.59 2.50
C TRP A 62 -6.05 6.75 3.48
N MET A 63 -5.63 6.45 4.72
CA MET A 63 -5.34 7.44 5.74
C MET A 63 -3.88 7.32 6.17
N LEU A 64 -3.21 8.47 6.28
CA LEU A 64 -1.84 8.61 6.77
C LEU A 64 -1.87 9.31 8.14
N GLU A 65 -1.34 8.63 9.15
CA GLU A 65 -1.22 9.11 10.52
C GLU A 65 0.13 9.80 10.77
N GLY A 66 0.19 10.70 11.76
CA GLY A 66 1.46 11.23 12.26
C GLY A 66 2.01 12.42 11.48
N GLU A 67 1.20 13.08 10.65
CA GLU A 67 1.64 14.13 9.73
C GLU A 67 0.90 15.44 10.00
N ALA A 68 1.66 16.48 10.37
CA ALA A 68 1.17 17.85 10.44
C ALA A 68 1.48 18.56 9.11
N LEU A 69 0.46 19.17 8.48
CA LEU A 69 0.66 19.88 7.21
C LEU A 69 1.32 21.25 7.39
N SER A 70 1.36 21.76 8.62
CA SER A 70 1.97 23.04 8.97
C SER A 70 2.42 23.08 10.43
N ASP A 71 3.42 23.94 10.71
CA ASP A 71 3.93 24.15 12.06
C ASP A 71 2.80 24.63 12.99
N GLY A 72 2.56 23.87 14.07
CA GLY A 72 1.51 24.18 15.04
C GLY A 72 0.13 23.60 14.71
N GLU A 73 -0.04 22.91 13.59
CA GLU A 73 -1.23 22.10 13.33
C GLU A 73 -1.17 20.81 14.16
N ALA A 74 -2.30 20.43 14.75
CA ALA A 74 -2.41 19.16 15.45
C ALA A 74 -2.28 18.01 14.47
N ASP A 75 -1.58 16.95 14.87
CA ASP A 75 -1.54 15.70 14.14
C ASP A 75 -2.96 15.18 13.93
N ARG A 76 -3.30 14.89 12.67
CA ARG A 76 -4.59 14.35 12.27
C ARG A 76 -4.42 13.38 11.11
N PRO A 77 -5.24 12.32 11.02
CA PRO A 77 -5.23 11.43 9.88
C PRO A 77 -5.48 12.21 8.57
N LEU A 78 -4.55 12.08 7.62
CA LEU A 78 -4.65 12.68 6.30
C LEU A 78 -5.18 11.67 5.30
N ARG A 79 -6.21 12.02 4.55
CA ARG A 79 -6.65 11.18 3.44
C ARG A 79 -5.66 11.26 2.28
N VAL A 80 -5.21 10.11 1.80
CA VAL A 80 -4.19 9.97 0.76
C VAL A 80 -4.59 8.94 -0.32
N ARG A 81 -3.86 8.96 -1.44
CA ARG A 81 -3.88 7.94 -2.49
C ARG A 81 -2.48 7.40 -2.70
N ILE A 82 -2.36 6.08 -2.90
CA ILE A 82 -1.11 5.44 -3.29
C ILE A 82 -0.82 5.79 -4.75
N LEU A 83 0.41 6.25 -5.02
CA LEU A 83 0.89 6.62 -6.35
C LEU A 83 1.86 5.57 -6.90
N GLU A 84 2.78 5.13 -6.05
CA GLU A 84 3.83 4.20 -6.42
C GLU A 84 4.08 3.23 -5.26
N VAL A 85 4.32 1.98 -5.60
CA VAL A 85 4.84 0.97 -4.67
C VAL A 85 6.11 0.42 -5.30
N THR A 86 7.24 0.63 -4.62
CA THR A 86 8.52 0.01 -4.94
C THR A 86 8.87 -0.94 -3.80
N PRO A 87 8.83 -2.27 -4.02
CA PRO A 87 9.25 -3.23 -3.01
C PRO A 87 10.73 -3.09 -2.68
N ASP A 88 11.17 -3.68 -1.55
CA ASP A 88 12.59 -3.85 -1.30
C ASP A 88 13.25 -4.58 -2.47
N GLU A 89 14.50 -4.25 -2.74
CA GLU A 89 15.39 -5.08 -3.56
C GLU A 89 16.65 -5.39 -2.74
N ASP A 90 17.41 -6.42 -3.13
CA ASP A 90 18.63 -6.79 -2.41
C ASP A 90 19.57 -5.58 -2.22
N GLY A 91 19.81 -5.20 -0.96
CA GLY A 91 20.61 -4.04 -0.57
C GLY A 91 19.96 -2.65 -0.79
N SER A 92 18.70 -2.57 -1.24
CA SER A 92 17.97 -1.31 -1.45
C SER A 92 16.59 -1.32 -0.77
N PRO A 93 16.34 -0.44 0.20
CA PRO A 93 15.01 -0.34 0.81
C PRO A 93 13.98 0.14 -0.20
N GLY A 94 12.82 -0.48 -0.15
CA GLY A 94 11.64 -0.13 -0.91
C GLY A 94 10.94 1.09 -0.31
N ARG A 95 9.94 1.58 -1.04
CA ARG A 95 9.15 2.73 -0.64
C ARG A 95 7.71 2.63 -1.15
N ILE A 96 6.82 3.29 -0.44
CA ILE A 96 5.46 3.58 -0.89
C ILE A 96 5.34 5.10 -1.00
N VAL A 97 4.92 5.59 -2.17
CA VAL A 97 4.67 7.01 -2.39
C VAL A 97 3.17 7.25 -2.34
N VAL A 98 2.74 8.17 -1.48
CA VAL A 98 1.35 8.60 -1.38
C VAL A 98 1.24 10.09 -1.61
N LYS A 99 0.08 10.55 -2.08
CA LYS A 99 -0.28 11.98 -2.14
C LYS A 99 -1.54 12.24 -1.36
N ILE A 100 -1.71 13.46 -0.86
CA ILE A 100 -2.99 13.91 -0.30
C ILE A 100 -4.09 13.76 -1.36
N ASP A 101 -5.22 13.19 -0.95
CA ASP A 101 -6.44 13.10 -1.76
C ASP A 101 -7.16 14.45 -1.72
N ASP A 102 -6.71 15.37 -2.58
CA ASP A 102 -7.26 16.72 -2.76
C ASP A 102 -8.54 16.77 -3.62
N PHE A 103 -9.14 15.60 -3.90
CA PHE A 103 -10.30 15.44 -4.78
C PHE A 103 -10.11 15.95 -6.22
N GLY A 104 -8.87 16.01 -6.72
CA GLY A 104 -8.60 16.43 -8.09
C GLY A 104 -8.68 17.93 -8.30
N ASP A 105 -8.46 18.72 -7.24
CA ASP A 105 -8.33 20.17 -7.32
C ASP A 105 -7.02 20.55 -8.01
N MET A 106 -7.07 20.63 -9.34
CA MET A 106 -5.95 21.05 -10.19
C MET A 106 -5.50 22.50 -9.96
N THR A 107 -6.21 23.28 -9.13
CA THR A 107 -5.86 24.68 -8.82
C THR A 107 -4.91 24.79 -7.63
N ARG A 108 -4.71 23.71 -6.86
CA ARG A 108 -3.74 23.70 -5.78
C ARG A 108 -2.33 23.39 -6.29
N PRO A 109 -1.28 23.97 -5.68
CA PRO A 109 0.10 23.51 -5.87
C PRO A 109 0.16 21.99 -5.63
N ALA A 110 1.06 21.29 -6.34
CA ALA A 110 1.19 19.83 -6.30
C ALA A 110 0.97 19.30 -4.87
N ALA A 111 -0.13 18.54 -4.69
CA ALA A 111 -0.51 17.97 -3.40
C ALA A 111 0.71 17.31 -2.76
N ALA A 112 0.96 17.61 -1.48
CA ALA A 112 2.13 17.10 -0.77
C ALA A 112 2.23 15.58 -0.94
N GLN A 113 3.42 15.12 -1.31
CA GLN A 113 3.73 13.70 -1.42
C GLN A 113 4.50 13.26 -0.19
N PHE A 114 4.17 12.07 0.30
CA PHE A 114 4.85 11.44 1.41
C PHE A 114 5.49 10.15 0.92
N VAL A 115 6.75 9.95 1.29
CA VAL A 115 7.48 8.71 1.02
C VAL A 115 7.51 7.91 2.32
N LEU A 116 6.97 6.70 2.24
CA LEU A 116 6.86 5.76 3.35
C LEU A 116 7.77 4.56 3.07
N ALA A 117 8.15 3.84 4.13
CA ALA A 117 8.86 2.58 3.97
C ALA A 117 7.98 1.52 3.29
N TRP A 118 8.63 0.55 2.67
CA TRP A 118 8.04 -0.75 2.34
C TRP A 118 8.72 -1.82 3.21
N PRO A 119 8.03 -2.89 3.67
CA PRO A 119 6.59 -3.12 3.61
C PRO A 119 5.75 -2.01 4.26
N ILE A 120 4.44 -1.99 3.97
CA ILE A 120 3.52 -0.97 4.47
C ILE A 120 3.65 -0.73 5.98
N PRO A 121 3.84 0.53 6.42
CA PRO A 121 3.89 0.85 7.84
C PRO A 121 2.48 1.02 8.42
N ASP A 122 2.32 0.79 9.73
CA ASP A 122 1.03 0.90 10.45
C ASP A 122 0.35 2.27 10.31
N ARG A 123 1.14 3.32 10.06
CA ARG A 123 0.63 4.69 9.86
C ARG A 123 -0.09 4.90 8.53
N LEU A 124 0.07 3.99 7.55
CA LEU A 124 -0.72 4.00 6.32
C LEU A 124 -1.78 2.90 6.42
N ARG A 125 -3.05 3.29 6.52
CA ARG A 125 -4.14 2.35 6.80
C ARG A 125 -5.41 2.64 5.99
N PRO A 126 -6.32 1.66 5.88
CA PRO A 126 -7.67 1.92 5.39
C PRO A 126 -8.42 2.95 6.26
N PRO A 127 -9.41 3.67 5.70
CA PRO A 127 -10.30 4.54 6.45
C PRO A 127 -11.12 3.79 7.50
N ARG A 128 -11.41 4.48 8.58
CA ARG A 128 -12.28 4.10 9.69
C ARG A 128 -13.48 5.04 9.74
N ALA A 129 -14.52 4.64 10.47
CA ALA A 129 -15.76 5.41 10.55
C ALA A 129 -15.61 6.77 11.25
N ASP A 130 -14.58 6.93 12.08
CA ASP A 130 -14.24 8.12 12.85
C ASP A 130 -13.22 9.04 12.15
N ASP A 131 -12.77 8.68 10.95
CA ASP A 131 -11.84 9.52 10.20
C ASP A 131 -12.48 10.83 9.73
N PRO A 132 -11.71 11.93 9.71
CA PRO A 132 -12.21 13.21 9.24
C PRO A 132 -12.67 13.11 7.78
N ASP A 133 -13.88 13.59 7.49
CA ASP A 133 -14.34 13.71 6.10
C ASP A 133 -13.53 14.82 5.43
N PRO A 134 -12.69 14.51 4.44
CA PRO A 134 -11.90 15.51 3.72
C PRO A 134 -12.76 16.59 3.04
N ARG A 135 -14.08 16.38 2.82
CA ARG A 135 -15.01 17.40 2.30
C ARG A 135 -15.44 18.43 3.34
N THR A 136 -15.22 18.15 4.62
CA THR A 136 -15.63 19.03 5.73
C THR A 136 -14.50 19.90 6.27
N ILE A 137 -13.28 19.77 5.72
CA ILE A 137 -12.08 20.51 6.17
C ILE A 137 -11.99 21.93 5.55
N ALA A 138 -12.98 22.34 4.75
CA ALA A 138 -13.11 23.73 4.32
C ALA A 138 -13.80 24.56 5.41
N GLY A 139 -13.02 25.07 6.36
CA GLY A 139 -13.45 26.01 7.41
C GLY A 139 -12.35 27.01 7.72
#